data_AF-A0A7Y6PQQ3-F1
#
_entry.id   AF-A0A7Y6PQQ3-F1
#
_cell.length_a   1.000
_cell.length_b   1.000
_cell.length_c   1.000
_cell.angle_alpha   90.00
_cell.angle_beta   90.00
_cell.angle_gamma   90.00
#
_symmetry.space_group_name_H-M   'P 1'
#
loop_
_entity.id
_entity.type
_entity.pdbx_description
1 polymer ?
#
loop_
_entity_poly.entity_id
_entity_poly.type
_entity_poly.pdbx_seq_one_letter_code
_entity_poly.pdbx_strand_id
1 'polypeptide(L)'
;MRFVVLLASLLAGVGACKGDAPAEIDANPAGPKCTMALYDLCVEEHDCTSGLCKNFAAEGFQVCTQPCIGGATCPNDSTGNPAECNAMMICKPAAPNMCHL
;
A
#
# COMPACT_ATOMS: atom_id res chain seq x y z
N MET A 1 -35.20 -21.89 39.08
CA MET A 1 -33.85 -22.50 39.17
C MET A 1 -33.49 -22.95 37.75
N ARG A 2 -32.83 -22.09 36.95
CA ARG A 2 -31.37 -22.06 36.69
C ARG A 2 -30.83 -23.36 36.06
N PHE A 3 -30.61 -23.32 34.74
CA PHE A 3 -29.59 -24.02 33.91
C PHE A 3 -29.83 -23.55 32.46
N VAL A 4 -29.43 -22.34 32.03
CA VAL A 4 -28.11 -21.96 31.49
C VAL A 4 -27.35 -23.11 30.83
N VAL A 5 -27.18 -23.03 29.50
CA VAL A 5 -25.99 -23.24 28.63
C VAL A 5 -26.53 -23.43 27.19
N LEU A 6 -26.77 -22.39 26.38
CA LEU A 6 -25.81 -21.66 25.54
C LEU A 6 -24.84 -22.56 24.76
N LEU A 7 -25.26 -23.07 23.60
CA LEU A 7 -24.35 -23.38 22.50
C LEU A 7 -24.83 -22.65 21.25
N ALA A 8 -24.53 -21.35 21.22
CA ALA A 8 -24.53 -20.56 20.00
C ALA A 8 -23.35 -21.04 19.15
N SER A 9 -23.66 -21.65 18.01
CA SER A 9 -22.73 -22.06 16.98
C SER A 9 -22.12 -20.82 16.32
N LEU A 10 -21.11 -20.24 16.98
CA LEU A 10 -20.30 -19.15 16.44
C LEU A 10 -19.29 -19.74 15.43
N LEU A 11 -19.73 -19.94 14.19
CA LEU A 11 -18.82 -20.04 13.05
C LEU A 11 -18.25 -18.65 12.77
N ALA A 12 -17.25 -18.24 13.56
CA ALA A 12 -16.40 -17.10 13.26
C ALA A 12 -15.24 -17.59 12.38
N GLY A 13 -15.52 -17.69 11.08
CA GLY A 13 -14.54 -17.99 10.04
C GLY A 13 -14.58 -16.90 8.98
N VAL A 14 -13.38 -16.44 8.61
CA VAL A 14 -12.99 -15.58 7.47
C VAL A 14 -13.45 -14.11 7.47
N GLY A 15 -12.48 -13.25 7.83
CA GLY A 15 -11.90 -12.34 6.84
C GLY A 15 -12.69 -11.07 6.54
N ALA A 16 -12.38 -10.00 7.26
CA ALA A 16 -12.39 -8.64 6.72
C ALA A 16 -11.66 -7.72 7.71
N CYS A 17 -10.33 -7.63 7.58
CA CYS A 17 -9.64 -6.43 8.03
C CYS A 17 -10.19 -5.29 7.18
N LYS A 18 -11.15 -4.55 7.75
CA LYS A 18 -11.73 -3.36 7.17
C LYS A 18 -10.66 -2.27 7.24
N GLY A 19 -9.74 -2.28 6.27
CA GLY A 19 -8.89 -1.13 6.00
C GLY A 19 -9.81 -0.07 5.43
N ASP A 20 -10.11 0.95 6.23
CA ASP A 20 -10.74 2.17 5.71
C ASP A 20 -9.77 2.74 4.67
N ALA A 21 -10.01 2.43 3.39
CA ALA A 21 -9.40 3.12 2.27
C ALA A 21 -9.65 4.63 2.46
N PRO A 22 -8.60 5.47 2.53
CA PRO A 22 -8.78 6.91 2.62
C PRO A 22 -9.74 7.41 1.54
N ALA A 23 -10.66 8.29 1.92
CA ALA A 23 -11.57 8.93 0.99
C ALA A 23 -10.77 9.79 0.00
N GLU A 24 -11.00 9.56 -1.30
CA GLU A 24 -10.35 10.21 -2.45
C GLU A 24 -8.85 9.87 -2.65
N ILE A 25 -8.54 8.68 -3.20
CA ILE A 25 -7.18 8.35 -3.68
C ILE A 25 -7.15 8.14 -5.20
N ASP A 26 -8.12 8.69 -5.91
CA ASP A 26 -7.97 8.86 -7.34
C ASP A 26 -7.20 10.17 -7.56
N ALA A 27 -5.89 10.16 -7.24
CA ALA A 27 -5.06 11.35 -7.30
C ALA A 27 -4.96 11.94 -8.72
N ASN A 28 -5.40 11.17 -9.73
CA ASN A 28 -5.55 11.63 -11.10
C ASN A 28 -6.60 10.78 -11.87
N PRO A 29 -7.91 11.09 -11.78
CA PRO A 29 -8.96 10.32 -12.47
C PRO A 29 -8.90 10.45 -14.00
N ALA A 30 -8.10 11.40 -14.51
CA ALA A 30 -7.81 11.57 -15.94
C ALA A 30 -6.48 10.92 -16.37
N GLY A 31 -5.77 10.27 -15.43
CA GLY A 31 -4.47 9.64 -15.64
C GLY A 31 -4.55 8.24 -16.23
N PRO A 32 -3.41 7.67 -16.65
CA PRO A 32 -3.34 6.27 -17.05
C PRO A 32 -3.62 5.35 -15.86
N LYS A 33 -4.15 4.16 -16.11
CA LYS A 33 -4.35 3.15 -15.06
C LYS A 33 -3.03 2.76 -14.40
N CYS A 34 -3.04 2.59 -13.08
CA CYS A 34 -1.89 2.07 -12.35
C CYS A 34 -1.54 0.66 -12.87
N THR A 35 -0.25 0.42 -13.01
CA THR A 35 0.27 -0.83 -13.61
C THR A 35 0.76 -1.82 -12.56
N MET A 36 0.56 -1.48 -11.28
CA MET A 36 1.11 -2.20 -10.12
C MET A 36 2.65 -2.18 -10.10
N ALA A 37 3.26 -1.23 -10.82
CA ALA A 37 4.70 -1.08 -10.93
C ALA A 37 5.28 -0.36 -9.71
N LEU A 38 6.60 -0.37 -9.59
CA LEU A 38 7.28 0.39 -8.54
C LEU A 38 6.98 1.89 -8.66
N TYR A 39 6.67 2.47 -7.51
CA TYR A 39 6.30 3.85 -7.26
C TYR A 39 4.92 4.27 -7.76
N ASP A 40 4.14 3.36 -8.33
CA ASP A 40 2.72 3.61 -8.62
C ASP A 40 1.96 3.92 -7.33
N LEU A 41 1.03 4.87 -7.41
CA LEU A 41 0.06 5.14 -6.35
C LEU A 41 -0.65 3.83 -5.97
N CYS A 42 -0.95 3.64 -4.69
CA CYS A 42 -1.74 2.51 -4.22
C CYS A 42 -2.54 2.88 -2.97
N VAL A 43 -3.70 2.23 -2.79
CA VAL A 43 -4.52 2.32 -1.58
C VAL A 43 -4.37 1.02 -0.78
N GLU A 44 -4.50 -0.09 -1.47
CA GLU A 44 -4.61 -1.43 -0.90
C GLU A 44 -3.41 -2.29 -1.34
N GLU A 45 -3.14 -3.36 -0.59
CA GLU A 45 -2.02 -4.25 -0.90
C GLU A 45 -2.10 -4.89 -2.30
N HIS A 46 -3.31 -5.03 -2.83
CA HIS A 46 -3.59 -5.65 -4.12
C HIS A 46 -3.46 -4.70 -5.31
N ASP A 47 -3.27 -3.40 -5.06
CA ASP A 47 -2.94 -2.41 -6.09
C ASP A 47 -1.46 -2.51 -6.52
N CYS A 48 -0.70 -3.36 -5.84
CA CYS A 48 0.70 -3.66 -6.12
C CYS A 48 0.88 -5.15 -6.35
N THR A 49 2.06 -5.54 -6.83
CA THR A 49 2.50 -6.94 -6.80
C THR A 49 2.68 -7.39 -5.34
N SER A 50 1.57 -7.77 -4.68
CA SER A 50 1.36 -8.32 -3.33
C SER A 50 2.29 -7.81 -2.22
N GLY A 51 1.74 -7.08 -1.24
CA GLY A 51 2.46 -6.77 0.02
C GLY A 51 3.31 -5.50 0.01
N LEU A 52 3.34 -4.84 -1.14
CA LEU A 52 4.31 -3.81 -1.47
C LEU A 52 3.75 -2.40 -1.45
N CYS A 53 2.47 -2.23 -1.15
CA CYS A 53 1.87 -0.92 -0.95
C CYS A 53 2.32 -0.35 0.41
N LYS A 54 3.14 0.71 0.41
CA LYS A 54 3.69 1.31 1.64
C LYS A 54 3.28 2.76 1.78
N ASN A 55 2.78 3.09 2.97
CA ASN A 55 2.36 4.42 3.33
C ASN A 55 3.56 5.25 3.85
N PHE A 56 3.72 6.43 3.28
CA PHE A 56 4.73 7.42 3.63
C PHE A 56 4.01 8.61 4.27
N ALA A 57 3.58 8.44 5.52
CA ALA A 57 2.71 9.40 6.23
C ALA A 57 3.33 10.79 6.39
N ALA A 58 4.66 10.91 6.45
CA ALA A 58 5.34 12.19 6.54
C ALA A 58 5.22 13.00 5.24
N GLU A 59 5.10 12.32 4.11
CA GLU A 59 4.97 12.90 2.78
C GLU A 59 3.52 12.93 2.28
N GLY A 60 2.61 12.19 2.94
CA GLY A 60 1.18 12.19 2.63
C GLY A 60 0.78 11.34 1.43
N PHE A 61 1.58 10.36 1.03
CA PHE A 61 1.26 9.46 -0.08
C PHE A 61 1.54 7.98 0.24
N GLN A 62 1.01 7.08 -0.58
CA GLN A 62 1.23 5.65 -0.49
C GLN A 62 1.51 5.09 -1.89
N VAL A 63 2.55 4.26 -2.00
CA VAL A 63 3.02 3.72 -3.28
C VAL A 63 3.42 2.26 -3.20
N CYS A 64 3.35 1.58 -4.33
CA CYS A 64 4.00 0.31 -4.56
C CYS A 64 5.52 0.51 -4.45
N THR A 65 6.18 -0.22 -3.57
CA THR A 65 7.62 -0.09 -3.37
C THR A 65 8.23 -1.41 -2.96
N GLN A 66 9.55 -1.48 -2.89
CA GLN A 66 10.29 -2.67 -2.51
C GLN A 66 11.21 -2.39 -1.32
N PRO A 67 11.60 -3.45 -0.58
CA PRO A 67 12.65 -3.33 0.41
C PRO A 67 14.00 -2.97 -0.25
N CYS A 68 14.85 -2.28 0.51
CA CYS A 68 16.22 -1.95 0.15
C CYS A 68 17.14 -2.28 1.32
N ILE A 69 18.37 -2.74 1.03
CA ILE A 69 19.31 -3.21 2.05
C ILE A 69 20.66 -2.54 1.86
N GLY A 70 21.13 -1.80 2.87
CA GLY A 70 22.52 -1.37 3.15
C GLY A 70 23.54 -1.32 2.01
N GLY A 71 23.17 -0.77 0.85
CA GLY A 71 24.00 -0.75 -0.37
C GLY A 71 23.25 -0.97 -1.69
N ALA A 72 22.04 -1.54 -1.67
CA ALA A 72 21.19 -1.66 -2.84
C ALA A 72 20.60 -0.30 -3.24
N THR A 73 20.85 0.12 -4.48
CA THR A 73 20.25 1.33 -5.05
C THR A 73 18.79 1.07 -5.34
N CYS A 74 17.91 1.90 -4.79
CA CYS A 74 16.52 1.90 -5.22
C CYS A 74 16.44 2.28 -6.70
N PRO A 75 15.56 1.65 -7.49
CA PRO A 75 15.34 2.06 -8.87
C PRO A 75 14.98 3.54 -8.95
N ASN A 76 15.28 4.14 -10.09
CA ASN A 76 14.82 5.48 -10.36
C ASN A 76 13.30 5.50 -10.43
N ASP A 77 12.71 6.61 -10.00
CA ASP A 77 11.29 6.90 -10.20
C ASP A 77 10.95 7.13 -11.67
N SER A 78 9.67 7.35 -11.96
CA SER A 78 9.20 7.63 -13.34
C SER A 78 9.78 8.90 -13.97
N THR A 79 10.36 9.80 -13.15
CA THR A 79 11.03 11.02 -13.61
C THR A 79 12.54 10.82 -13.81
N GLY A 80 13.05 9.62 -13.55
CA GLY A 80 14.46 9.28 -13.65
C GLY A 80 15.29 9.69 -12.43
N ASN A 81 14.65 10.16 -11.35
CA ASN A 81 15.35 10.51 -10.12
C ASN A 81 15.56 9.26 -9.25
N PRO A 82 16.72 9.13 -8.57
CA PRO A 82 16.96 8.00 -7.70
C PRO A 82 16.01 8.05 -6.49
N ALA A 83 15.29 6.96 -6.23
CA ALA A 83 14.56 6.83 -4.97
C ALA A 83 15.54 6.62 -3.81
N GLU A 84 15.16 7.04 -2.61
CA GLU A 84 16.00 6.93 -1.42
C GLU A 84 15.65 5.67 -0.63
N CYS A 85 16.65 4.95 -0.14
CA CYS A 85 16.41 3.90 0.85
C CYS A 85 16.20 4.53 2.23
N ASN A 86 14.99 4.48 2.76
CA ASN A 86 14.67 5.12 4.03
C ASN A 86 15.13 4.28 5.25
N ALA A 87 14.98 4.83 6.46
CA ALA A 87 15.32 4.15 7.70
C ALA A 87 14.48 2.87 7.99
N MET A 88 13.39 2.66 7.25
CA MET A 88 12.57 1.44 7.33
C MET A 88 13.03 0.36 6.34
N MET A 89 14.17 0.56 5.65
CA MET A 89 14.71 -0.38 4.67
C MET A 89 13.74 -0.57 3.49
N ILE A 90 13.06 0.51 3.07
CA ILE A 90 12.12 0.54 1.95
C ILE A 90 12.49 1.69 1.01
N CYS A 91 12.34 1.48 -0.30
CA CYS A 91 12.54 2.51 -1.29
C CYS A 91 11.45 3.60 -1.20
N LYS A 92 11.86 4.85 -1.04
CA LYS A 92 10.97 6.00 -0.96
C LYS A 92 11.25 6.91 -2.17
N PRO A 93 10.31 7.05 -3.11
CA PRO A 93 10.44 8.04 -4.18
C PRO A 93 10.18 9.44 -3.62
N ALA A 94 10.56 10.48 -4.36
CA ALA A 94 10.24 11.87 -3.98
C ALA A 94 8.74 12.17 -4.13
N ALA A 95 8.07 11.51 -5.07
CA ALA A 95 6.64 11.60 -5.34
C ALA A 95 6.12 10.28 -5.93
N PRO A 96 4.82 9.98 -5.82
CA PRO A 96 4.20 8.83 -6.49
C PRO A 96 4.16 9.02 -8.01
N ASN A 97 4.19 7.91 -8.75
CA ASN A 97 3.77 7.91 -10.15
C ASN A 97 2.26 8.14 -10.15
N MET A 98 1.85 9.29 -10.66
CA MET A 98 0.44 9.66 -10.72
C MET A 98 -0.29 8.76 -11.74
N CYS A 99 -1.12 7.87 -11.23
CA CYS A 99 -1.95 6.96 -12.01
C CYS A 99 -3.36 6.86 -11.39
N HIS A 100 -4.29 6.32 -12.16
CA HIS A 100 -5.67 6.04 -11.77
C HIS A 100 -5.77 4.60 -11.27
N LEU A 101 -6.25 4.39 -10.04
CA LEU A 101 -6.42 3.07 -9.43
C LEU A 101 -7.61 2.31 -10.00
#